data_AF-A0A1R2CUV7-F1
#
_entry.id   AF-A0A1R2CUV7-F1
#
_cell.length_a   1.000
_cell.length_b   1.000
_cell.length_c   1.000
_cell.angle_alpha   90.00
_cell.angle_beta   90.00
_cell.angle_gamma   90.00
#
_symmetry.space_group_name_H-M   'P 1'
#
loop_
_entity.id
_entity.type
_entity.pdbx_description
1 polymer ?
#
loop_
_entity_poly.entity_id
_entity_poly.type
_entity_poly.pdbx_seq_one_letter_code
_entity_poly.pdbx_strand_id
1 'polypeptide(L)'
;MIQEERITEIERENKILLDKMTNIASSHSAKKLPKLSKSLNREARKRKLVQIALENQAMMRRISRKKSNYNHGSWDIQRKNVEKMLVNICEYPYALGSSQKSFKSSKNTSKHTDTPKSSQGLRKFASPNLLLNKKIVLNGEKFLVEIRKTQLGYKISAFKIDKPESYCFDIGNEEALEIMGNHEDPNKLISALKMDGEDMILVEYKDQNL
;
A
#
# COMPACT_ATOMS: atom_id res chain seq x y z
N MET A 1 73.50 58.09 -29.27
CA MET A 1 73.40 57.38 -30.57
C MET A 1 73.26 55.87 -30.44
N ILE A 2 74.30 55.08 -30.16
CA ILE A 2 74.21 53.59 -30.20
C ILE A 2 73.18 53.01 -29.23
N GLN A 3 73.03 53.60 -28.04
CA GLN A 3 72.03 53.16 -27.06
C GLN A 3 70.60 53.53 -27.49
N GLU A 4 70.41 54.68 -28.12
CA GLU A 4 69.11 55.12 -28.61
C GLU A 4 68.66 54.25 -29.78
N GLU A 5 69.57 53.92 -30.70
CA GLU A 5 69.30 52.97 -31.80
C GLU A 5 68.91 51.57 -31.31
N ARG A 6 69.55 51.10 -30.23
CA ARG A 6 69.19 49.81 -29.63
C ARG A 6 67.80 49.87 -28.97
N ILE A 7 67.47 50.97 -28.31
CA ILE A 7 66.16 51.16 -27.67
C ILE A 7 65.06 51.23 -28.72
N THR A 8 65.27 51.96 -29.82
CA THR A 8 64.28 52.07 -30.90
C THR A 8 64.04 50.73 -31.61
N GLU A 9 65.06 49.90 -31.78
CA GLU A 9 64.90 48.55 -32.31
C GLU A 9 64.10 47.66 -31.35
N ILE A 10 64.39 47.70 -30.04
CA ILE A 10 63.63 46.96 -29.02
C ILE A 10 62.16 47.40 -29.00
N GLU A 11 61.87 48.69 -29.09
CA GLU A 11 60.50 49.21 -29.14
C GLU A 11 59.76 48.77 -30.39
N ARG A 12 60.46 48.74 -31.54
CA ARG A 12 59.92 48.24 -32.80
C ARG A 12 59.58 46.76 -32.72
N GLU A 13 60.48 45.93 -32.20
CA GLU A 13 60.28 44.50 -32.02
C GLU A 13 59.13 44.21 -31.04
N ASN A 14 59.07 44.94 -29.93
CA ASN A 14 57.98 44.83 -28.95
C ASN A 14 56.62 45.19 -29.57
N LYS A 15 56.58 46.21 -30.44
CA LYS A 15 55.36 46.58 -31.16
C LYS A 15 54.90 45.48 -32.12
N ILE A 16 55.82 44.87 -32.86
CA ILE A 16 55.54 43.74 -33.76
C ILE A 16 55.04 42.53 -32.95
N LEU A 17 55.65 42.26 -31.80
CA LEU A 17 55.27 41.17 -30.92
C LEU A 17 53.85 41.37 -30.36
N LEU A 18 53.56 42.56 -29.85
CA LEU A 18 52.23 42.92 -29.34
C LEU A 18 51.16 42.80 -30.43
N ASP A 19 51.45 43.23 -31.65
CA ASP A 19 50.53 43.11 -32.78
C ASP A 19 50.26 41.64 -33.13
N LYS A 20 51.30 40.79 -33.16
CA LYS A 20 51.15 39.34 -33.33
C LYS A 20 50.36 38.69 -32.20
N MET A 21 50.65 39.03 -30.95
CA MET A 21 49.90 38.52 -29.78
C MET A 21 48.44 38.94 -29.83
N THR A 22 48.16 40.19 -30.21
CA THR A 22 46.79 40.71 -30.36
C THR A 22 46.07 40.02 -31.50
N ASN A 23 46.74 39.79 -32.64
CA ASN A 23 46.20 39.03 -33.76
C ASN A 23 45.92 37.57 -33.38
N ILE A 24 46.78 36.92 -32.59
CA ILE A 24 46.53 35.57 -32.09
C ILE A 24 45.35 35.56 -31.09
N ALA A 25 45.34 36.50 -30.14
CA ALA A 25 44.28 36.62 -29.14
C ALA A 25 42.90 36.91 -29.77
N SER A 26 42.86 37.75 -30.81
CA SER A 26 41.64 38.09 -31.54
C SER A 26 41.21 37.03 -32.57
N SER A 27 42.15 36.39 -33.28
CA SER A 27 41.86 35.30 -34.22
C SER A 27 41.43 34.00 -33.54
N HIS A 28 41.70 33.85 -32.24
CA HIS A 28 41.11 32.79 -31.41
C HIS A 28 39.63 33.01 -31.09
N SER A 29 38.95 33.96 -31.77
CA SER A 29 37.49 34.10 -31.72
C SER A 29 36.87 32.71 -31.93
N ALA A 30 36.15 32.29 -30.89
CA ALA A 30 35.68 30.95 -30.65
C ALA A 30 35.37 30.20 -31.95
N LYS A 31 36.12 29.12 -32.23
CA LYS A 31 35.70 28.09 -33.19
C LYS A 31 34.24 27.83 -32.90
N LYS A 32 33.33 28.37 -33.72
CA LYS A 32 31.89 28.15 -33.56
C LYS A 32 31.74 26.65 -33.69
N LEU A 33 31.50 25.98 -32.56
CA LEU A 33 31.17 24.56 -32.53
C LEU A 33 30.16 24.34 -33.68
N PRO A 34 30.41 23.36 -34.57
CA PRO A 34 29.52 23.14 -35.70
C PRO A 34 28.11 23.07 -35.13
N LYS A 35 27.22 23.97 -35.60
CA LYS A 35 25.86 24.08 -35.10
C LYS A 35 25.30 22.67 -35.08
N LEU A 36 25.15 22.12 -33.86
CA LEU A 36 24.79 20.73 -33.65
C LEU A 36 23.56 20.49 -34.51
N SER A 37 23.74 19.71 -35.59
CA SER A 37 22.74 19.64 -36.65
C SER A 37 21.41 19.31 -35.97
N LYS A 38 20.37 20.10 -36.27
CA LYS A 38 19.04 19.85 -35.73
C LYS A 38 18.69 18.42 -36.11
N SER A 39 18.84 17.50 -35.16
CA SER A 39 18.46 16.10 -35.37
C SER A 39 17.02 16.12 -35.88
N LEU A 40 16.77 15.58 -37.07
CA LEU A 40 15.44 15.52 -37.67
C LEU A 40 14.41 14.87 -36.71
N ASN A 41 14.91 14.07 -35.76
CA ASN A 41 14.13 13.39 -34.73
C ASN A 41 14.06 14.13 -33.38
N ARG A 42 14.50 15.40 -33.29
CA ARG A 42 14.52 16.15 -32.03
C ARG A 42 13.11 16.30 -31.45
N GLU A 43 12.12 16.55 -32.29
CA GLU A 43 10.74 16.73 -31.85
C GLU A 43 10.11 15.40 -31.42
N ALA A 44 10.32 14.33 -32.18
CA ALA A 44 9.90 12.98 -31.80
C ALA A 44 10.51 12.53 -30.47
N ARG A 45 11.82 12.79 -30.28
CA ARG A 45 12.51 12.53 -29.00
C ARG A 45 11.94 13.36 -27.86
N LYS A 46 11.62 14.64 -28.09
CA LYS A 46 10.98 15.51 -27.09
C LYS A 46 9.60 14.98 -26.70
N ARG A 47 8.76 14.60 -27.67
CA ARG A 47 7.44 14.00 -27.41
C ARG A 47 7.57 12.71 -26.61
N LYS A 48 8.51 11.83 -26.98
CA LYS A 48 8.76 10.58 -26.24
C LYS A 48 9.27 10.83 -24.81
N LEU A 49 10.13 11.82 -24.60
CA LEU A 49 10.57 12.21 -23.26
C LEU A 49 9.41 12.71 -22.38
N VAL A 50 8.52 13.52 -22.94
CA VAL A 50 7.33 13.99 -22.23
C VAL A 50 6.40 12.82 -21.89
N GLN A 51 6.18 11.91 -22.84
CA GLN A 51 5.39 10.70 -22.62
C GLN A 51 5.97 9.86 -21.46
N ILE A 52 7.27 9.55 -21.51
CA ILE A 52 7.96 8.79 -20.46
C ILE A 52 7.82 9.50 -19.10
N ALA A 53 7.97 10.83 -19.06
CA ALA A 53 7.83 11.59 -17.83
C ALA A 53 6.42 11.51 -17.23
N LEU A 54 5.38 11.58 -18.07
CA LEU A 54 3.99 11.44 -17.65
C LEU A 54 3.70 10.02 -17.14
N GLU A 55 4.17 9.00 -17.84
CA GLU A 55 4.04 7.60 -17.44
C GLU A 55 4.75 7.33 -16.10
N ASN A 56 5.98 7.82 -15.95
CA ASN A 56 6.73 7.73 -14.69
C ASN A 56 5.99 8.42 -13.54
N GLN A 57 5.40 9.59 -13.78
CA GLN A 57 4.62 10.29 -12.76
C GLN A 57 3.35 9.50 -12.37
N ALA A 58 2.67 8.90 -13.35
CA ALA A 58 1.50 8.04 -13.09
C ALA A 58 1.88 6.79 -12.28
N MET A 59 2.99 6.12 -12.63
CA MET A 59 3.52 4.99 -11.86
C MET A 59 3.87 5.39 -10.44
N MET A 60 4.54 6.53 -10.26
CA MET A 60 4.91 7.03 -8.94
C MET A 60 3.69 7.31 -8.06
N ARG A 61 2.66 7.96 -8.63
CA ARG A 61 1.38 8.17 -7.94
C ARG A 61 0.74 6.83 -7.56
N ARG A 62 0.77 5.83 -8.43
CA ARG A 62 0.21 4.50 -8.16
C ARG A 62 0.94 3.81 -7.01
N ILE A 63 2.27 3.81 -7.03
CA ILE A 63 3.09 3.22 -5.96
C ILE A 63 2.84 3.94 -4.64
N SER A 64 2.86 5.28 -4.65
CA SER A 64 2.64 6.09 -3.44
C SER A 64 1.24 5.91 -2.85
N ARG A 65 0.20 5.79 -3.68
CA ARG A 65 -1.19 5.56 -3.22
C ARG A 65 -1.43 4.13 -2.76
N LYS A 66 -0.64 3.16 -3.23
CA LYS A 66 -0.82 1.76 -2.86
C LYS A 66 -0.34 1.57 -1.41
N LYS A 67 -1.28 1.30 -0.51
CA LYS A 67 -0.95 0.90 0.87
C LYS A 67 -0.32 -0.49 0.87
N SER A 68 0.56 -0.73 1.83
CA SER A 68 1.11 -2.06 2.07
C SER A 68 0.00 -3.02 2.48
N ASN A 69 -0.05 -4.19 1.84
CA ASN A 69 -0.92 -5.31 2.25
C ASN A 69 -0.29 -6.13 3.40
N TYR A 70 0.82 -5.66 3.98
CA TYR A 70 1.57 -6.36 5.02
C TYR A 70 0.80 -6.35 6.34
N ASN A 71 0.04 -7.43 6.60
CA ASN A 71 -0.66 -7.67 7.85
C ASN A 71 -0.08 -8.91 8.54
N HIS A 72 1.03 -8.72 9.26
CA HIS A 72 1.70 -9.79 9.99
C HIS A 72 0.78 -10.50 11.00
N GLY A 73 -0.16 -9.78 11.64
CA GLY A 73 -1.09 -10.38 12.60
C GLY A 73 -2.01 -11.42 11.96
N SER A 74 -2.49 -11.16 10.75
CA SER A 74 -3.28 -12.16 10.00
C SER A 74 -2.44 -13.39 9.62
N TRP A 75 -1.18 -13.18 9.26
CA TRP A 75 -0.25 -14.25 8.92
C TRP A 75 0.13 -15.09 10.15
N ASP A 76 0.30 -14.47 11.32
CA ASP A 76 0.58 -15.19 12.56
C ASP A 76 -0.61 -16.07 12.98
N ILE A 77 -1.83 -15.56 12.83
CA ILE A 77 -3.05 -16.34 13.10
C ILE A 77 -3.16 -17.51 12.11
N GLN A 78 -2.96 -17.25 10.81
CA GLN A 78 -2.96 -18.29 9.78
C GLN A 78 -1.88 -19.34 10.05
N ARG A 79 -0.67 -18.90 10.38
CA ARG A 79 0.46 -19.78 10.71
C ARG A 79 0.14 -20.67 11.89
N LYS A 80 -0.41 -20.13 12.98
CA LYS A 80 -0.84 -20.91 14.15
C LYS A 80 -1.92 -21.94 13.80
N ASN A 81 -2.87 -21.59 12.93
CA ASN A 81 -3.92 -22.52 12.52
C ASN A 81 -3.35 -23.65 11.66
N VAL A 82 -2.46 -23.33 10.73
CA VAL A 82 -1.75 -24.30 9.90
C VAL A 82 -0.88 -25.22 10.75
N GLU A 83 -0.15 -24.68 11.73
CA GLU A 83 0.69 -25.45 12.65
C GLU A 83 -0.14 -26.43 13.47
N LYS A 84 -1.28 -26.01 14.01
CA LYS A 84 -2.22 -26.92 14.70
C LYS A 84 -2.73 -28.03 13.78
N MET A 85 -3.10 -27.69 12.55
CA MET A 85 -3.53 -28.66 11.57
C MET A 85 -2.41 -29.67 11.27
N LEU A 86 -1.18 -29.19 11.10
CA LEU A 86 -0.01 -30.02 10.80
C LEU A 86 0.31 -30.98 11.95
N VAL A 87 0.31 -30.52 13.20
CA VAL A 87 0.46 -31.40 14.37
C VAL A 87 -0.61 -32.51 14.38
N ASN A 88 -1.84 -32.19 13.97
CA ASN A 88 -2.94 -33.16 13.97
C ASN A 88 -2.88 -34.18 12.82
N ILE A 89 -2.34 -33.83 11.66
CA ILE A 89 -2.29 -34.72 10.48
C ILE A 89 -0.94 -35.42 10.32
N CYS A 90 0.10 -34.96 11.01
CA CYS A 90 1.41 -35.58 10.91
C CYS A 90 1.46 -36.87 11.72
N GLU A 91 1.92 -37.94 11.07
CA GLU A 91 2.20 -39.23 11.70
C GLU A 91 3.39 -39.16 12.68
N TYR A 92 4.33 -38.24 12.42
CA TYR A 92 5.51 -38.01 13.25
C TYR A 92 5.46 -36.62 13.91
N PRO A 93 6.17 -36.42 15.05
CA PRO A 93 6.18 -35.15 15.75
C PRO A 93 6.54 -33.98 14.84
N TYR A 94 5.58 -33.09 14.60
CA TYR A 94 5.76 -31.92 13.76
C TYR A 94 6.66 -30.90 14.46
N ALA A 95 7.81 -30.61 13.87
CA ALA A 95 8.82 -29.74 14.45
C ALA A 95 9.15 -28.61 13.46
N LEU A 96 8.36 -27.53 13.47
CA LEU A 96 8.65 -26.37 12.65
C LEU A 96 9.57 -25.40 13.39
N GLY A 97 10.78 -25.18 12.86
CA GLY A 97 11.73 -24.24 13.44
C GLY A 97 12.39 -24.71 14.74
N SER A 98 12.22 -25.97 15.15
CA SER A 98 13.01 -26.53 16.24
C SER A 98 14.45 -26.75 15.75
N SER A 99 15.32 -25.77 15.99
CA SER A 99 16.70 -26.12 16.31
C SER A 99 16.62 -27.11 17.48
N GLN A 100 17.05 -28.34 17.22
CA GLN A 100 16.91 -29.51 18.07
C GLN A 100 17.41 -29.21 19.50
N LYS A 101 16.54 -28.72 20.39
CA LYS A 101 16.78 -28.83 21.83
C LYS A 101 16.06 -30.10 22.27
N SER A 102 16.86 -31.15 22.27
CA SER A 102 16.56 -32.50 22.70
C SER A 102 15.69 -32.53 23.96
N PHE A 103 14.72 -33.44 23.92
CA PHE A 103 13.91 -33.91 25.03
C PHE A 103 14.78 -34.19 26.26
N LYS A 104 14.64 -33.38 27.32
CA LYS A 104 15.00 -33.78 28.68
C LYS A 104 13.73 -33.97 29.49
N SER A 105 13.33 -35.23 29.59
CA SER A 105 12.49 -35.71 30.69
C SER A 105 13.33 -35.59 31.98
N SER A 106 12.89 -34.77 32.93
CA SER A 106 13.11 -35.08 34.35
C SER A 106 12.25 -34.22 35.28
N LYS A 107 11.48 -34.96 36.08
CA LYS A 107 10.86 -34.70 37.39
C LYS A 107 11.09 -33.34 38.07
N ASN A 108 9.98 -32.85 38.62
CA ASN A 108 9.80 -31.78 39.59
C ASN A 108 10.93 -31.64 40.64
N THR A 109 11.44 -30.42 40.81
CA THR A 109 11.83 -29.88 42.12
C THR A 109 11.45 -28.40 42.20
N SER A 110 10.83 -28.04 43.30
CA SER A 110 10.45 -26.69 43.70
C SER A 110 11.69 -25.80 43.91
N LYS A 111 11.62 -24.54 43.47
CA LYS A 111 11.86 -23.28 44.23
C LYS A 111 12.50 -22.17 43.39
N HIS A 112 11.78 -21.04 43.37
CA HIS A 112 12.25 -19.65 43.37
C HIS A 112 13.02 -19.10 42.15
N THR A 113 12.41 -18.18 41.40
CA THR A 113 12.93 -16.83 41.13
C THR A 113 11.85 -15.94 40.49
N ASP A 114 11.63 -14.81 41.14
CA ASP A 114 11.21 -13.49 40.65
C ASP A 114 10.46 -13.37 39.31
N THR A 115 9.18 -13.03 39.40
CA THR A 115 8.36 -12.54 38.30
C THR A 115 8.51 -11.03 38.12
N PRO A 116 8.97 -10.50 36.96
CA PRO A 116 8.53 -9.19 36.51
C PRO A 116 7.20 -9.36 35.77
N LYS A 117 6.21 -8.58 36.22
CA LYS A 117 4.88 -8.40 35.65
C LYS A 117 4.96 -8.18 34.12
N SER A 118 4.42 -9.10 33.34
CA SER A 118 4.07 -8.82 31.93
C SER A 118 2.91 -9.70 31.47
N SER A 119 1.74 -9.08 31.40
CA SER A 119 0.74 -9.28 30.34
C SER A 119 -0.47 -8.42 30.72
N GLN A 120 -0.33 -7.11 30.55
CA GLN A 120 -1.53 -6.33 30.25
C GLN A 120 -2.12 -6.95 28.98
N GLY A 121 -3.30 -7.57 29.12
CA GLY A 121 -4.02 -8.19 28.02
C GLY A 121 -4.07 -7.22 26.84
N LEU A 122 -3.75 -7.73 25.65
CA LEU A 122 -3.98 -7.02 24.41
C LEU A 122 -5.47 -6.63 24.39
N ARG A 123 -5.73 -5.34 24.59
CA ARG A 123 -7.02 -4.76 24.30
C ARG A 123 -7.33 -5.08 22.84
N LYS A 124 -8.41 -5.84 22.62
CA LYS A 124 -8.98 -6.01 21.28
C LYS A 124 -9.19 -4.60 20.75
N PHE A 125 -8.43 -4.19 19.74
CA PHE A 125 -8.74 -2.99 18.98
C PHE A 125 -10.04 -3.28 18.24
N ALA A 126 -11.17 -3.03 18.90
CA ALA A 126 -12.45 -2.92 18.22
C ALA A 126 -12.28 -1.81 17.19
N SER A 127 -12.48 -2.15 15.92
CA SER A 127 -12.64 -1.11 14.91
C SER A 127 -13.81 -0.25 15.36
N PRO A 128 -13.64 1.07 15.57
CA PRO A 128 -14.62 1.91 16.27
C PRO A 128 -16.00 1.95 15.59
N ASN A 129 -16.07 1.46 14.36
CA ASN A 129 -17.26 1.47 13.51
C ASN A 129 -17.80 0.07 13.19
N LEU A 130 -17.18 -1.01 13.66
CA LEU A 130 -17.66 -2.38 13.41
C LEU A 130 -18.73 -2.75 14.44
N LEU A 131 -19.99 -2.78 14.01
CA LEU A 131 -21.12 -3.09 14.88
C LEU A 131 -21.32 -4.59 15.04
N LEU A 132 -21.16 -5.35 13.96
CA LEU A 132 -21.45 -6.77 13.98
C LEU A 132 -20.63 -7.51 12.93
N ASN A 133 -20.08 -8.66 13.31
CA ASN A 133 -19.45 -9.61 12.41
C ASN A 133 -19.98 -11.00 12.74
N LYS A 134 -20.87 -11.52 11.89
CA LYS A 134 -21.61 -12.75 12.15
C LYS A 134 -21.61 -13.65 10.92
N LYS A 135 -21.46 -14.96 11.16
CA LYS A 135 -21.65 -15.99 10.14
C LYS A 135 -23.12 -16.35 10.07
N ILE A 136 -23.68 -16.33 8.87
CA ILE A 136 -25.06 -16.75 8.61
C ILE A 136 -25.08 -17.80 7.49
N VAL A 137 -26.14 -18.60 7.46
CA VAL A 137 -26.39 -19.55 6.37
C VAL A 137 -27.68 -19.11 5.69
N LEU A 138 -27.60 -18.79 4.41
CA LEU A 138 -28.75 -18.42 3.58
C LEU A 138 -28.77 -19.38 2.38
N ASN A 139 -29.92 -20.00 2.10
CA ASN A 139 -30.10 -20.99 1.02
C ASN A 139 -29.03 -22.11 0.97
N GLY A 140 -28.54 -22.54 2.12
CA GLY A 140 -27.50 -23.58 2.23
C GLY A 140 -26.06 -23.10 1.99
N GLU A 141 -25.88 -21.85 1.58
CA GLU A 141 -24.58 -21.21 1.39
C GLU A 141 -24.19 -20.39 2.63
N LYS A 142 -22.90 -20.42 2.97
CA LYS A 142 -22.38 -19.77 4.17
C LYS A 142 -21.86 -18.37 3.83
N PHE A 143 -22.39 -17.38 4.52
CA PHE A 143 -22.01 -15.99 4.38
C PHE A 143 -21.40 -15.44 5.66
N LEU A 144 -20.38 -14.61 5.53
CA LEU A 144 -19.84 -13.78 6.59
C LEU A 144 -20.37 -12.36 6.40
N VAL A 145 -21.26 -11.93 7.31
CA VAL A 145 -21.87 -10.60 7.26
C VAL A 145 -21.16 -9.67 8.24
N GLU A 146 -20.67 -8.56 7.70
CA GLU A 146 -20.04 -7.47 8.41
C GLU A 146 -20.91 -6.21 8.32
N ILE A 147 -21.30 -5.63 9.46
CA ILE A 147 -22.06 -4.39 9.53
C ILE A 147 -21.18 -3.30 10.14
N ARG A 148 -20.98 -2.22 9.39
CA ARG A 148 -20.21 -1.04 9.85
C ARG A 148 -21.10 0.20 9.91
N LYS A 149 -21.00 0.94 11.02
CA LYS A 149 -21.62 2.27 11.17
C LYS A 149 -20.72 3.33 10.53
N THR A 150 -21.29 4.16 9.68
CA THR A 150 -20.63 5.33 9.09
C THR A 150 -21.40 6.58 9.51
N GLN A 151 -20.82 7.77 9.38
CA GLN A 151 -21.48 9.03 9.76
C GLN A 151 -22.81 9.27 9.00
N LEU A 152 -22.95 8.70 7.81
CA LEU A 152 -24.09 8.92 6.92
C LEU A 152 -25.05 7.72 6.82
N GLY A 153 -24.75 6.60 7.48
CA GLY A 153 -25.51 5.37 7.28
C GLY A 153 -24.82 4.11 7.78
N TYR A 154 -25.34 2.98 7.34
CA TYR A 154 -24.85 1.64 7.66
C TYR A 154 -24.35 0.96 6.39
N LYS A 155 -23.18 0.34 6.48
CA LYS A 155 -22.60 -0.46 5.42
C LYS A 155 -22.67 -1.93 5.81
N ILE A 156 -23.44 -2.71 5.07
CA ILE A 156 -23.58 -4.16 5.25
C ILE A 156 -22.80 -4.84 4.13
N SER A 157 -21.85 -5.70 4.47
CA SER A 157 -21.06 -6.45 3.51
C SER A 157 -21.18 -7.94 3.82
N ALA A 158 -21.70 -8.71 2.87
CA ALA A 158 -21.89 -10.15 2.98
C ALA A 158 -20.93 -10.87 2.04
N PHE A 159 -20.00 -11.63 2.61
CA PHE A 159 -18.99 -12.38 1.86
C PHE A 159 -19.36 -13.86 1.83
N LYS A 160 -19.50 -14.42 0.65
CA LYS A 160 -19.65 -15.87 0.51
C LYS A 160 -18.33 -16.55 0.87
N ILE A 161 -18.39 -17.61 1.67
CA ILE A 161 -17.17 -18.27 2.17
C ILE A 161 -16.55 -19.18 1.09
N ASP A 162 -17.39 -19.79 0.26
CA ASP A 162 -16.98 -20.82 -0.69
C ASP A 162 -16.69 -20.26 -2.11
N LYS A 163 -17.13 -19.03 -2.40
CA LYS A 163 -16.94 -18.35 -3.69
C LYS A 163 -16.44 -16.92 -3.46
N PRO A 164 -15.70 -16.30 -4.39
CA PRO A 164 -15.24 -14.90 -4.26
C PRO A 164 -16.37 -13.85 -4.39
N GLU A 165 -17.63 -14.29 -4.34
CA GLU A 165 -18.81 -13.46 -4.50
C GLU A 165 -19.11 -12.73 -3.19
N SER A 166 -19.34 -11.42 -3.29
CA SER A 166 -19.62 -10.57 -2.15
C SER A 166 -20.69 -9.55 -2.49
N TYR A 167 -21.61 -9.35 -1.55
CA TYR A 167 -22.70 -8.40 -1.67
C TYR A 167 -22.46 -7.23 -0.72
N CYS A 168 -22.86 -6.03 -1.13
CA CYS A 168 -22.65 -4.83 -0.35
C CYS A 168 -23.90 -3.94 -0.44
N PHE A 169 -24.41 -3.52 0.72
CA PHE A 169 -25.50 -2.58 0.84
C PHE A 169 -25.02 -1.37 1.63
N ASP A 170 -25.27 -0.19 1.09
CA ASP A 170 -25.12 1.07 1.80
C ASP A 170 -26.53 1.59 2.05
N ILE A 171 -26.90 1.74 3.32
CA ILE A 171 -28.26 2.11 3.77
C ILE A 171 -28.15 3.43 4.53
N GLY A 172 -29.07 4.36 4.33
CA GLY A 172 -29.12 5.61 5.08
C GLY A 172 -29.38 5.38 6.57
N ASN A 173 -29.05 6.37 7.42
CA ASN A 173 -29.34 6.28 8.86
C ASN A 173 -30.85 6.13 9.13
N GLU A 174 -31.68 6.84 8.36
CA GLU A 174 -33.15 6.84 8.49
C GLU A 174 -33.73 5.48 8.08
N GLU A 175 -33.39 4.99 6.90
CA GLU A 175 -33.81 3.68 6.37
C GLU A 175 -33.36 2.52 7.28
N ALA A 176 -32.12 2.56 7.78
CA ALA A 176 -31.61 1.53 8.68
C ALA A 176 -32.37 1.52 10.02
N LEU A 177 -32.74 2.71 10.52
CA LEU A 177 -33.49 2.86 11.76
C LEU A 177 -34.95 2.38 11.61
N GLU A 178 -35.57 2.59 10.44
CA GLU A 178 -36.88 2.02 10.10
C GLU A 178 -36.85 0.48 10.16
N ILE A 179 -35.85 -0.14 9.54
CA ILE A 179 -35.71 -1.61 9.50
C ILE A 179 -35.38 -2.19 10.88
N MET A 180 -34.65 -1.47 11.72
CA MET A 180 -34.34 -1.89 13.09
C MET A 180 -35.46 -1.55 14.09
N GLY A 181 -36.56 -0.92 13.65
CA GLY A 181 -37.70 -0.56 14.50
C GLY A 181 -37.35 0.48 15.56
N ASN A 182 -36.66 1.56 15.17
CA ASN A 182 -36.24 2.69 16.02
C ASN A 182 -35.26 2.38 17.16
N HIS A 183 -34.73 1.16 17.21
CA HIS A 183 -33.66 0.77 18.12
C HIS A 183 -32.41 0.40 17.33
N GLU A 184 -31.21 0.81 17.76
CA GLU A 184 -29.95 0.49 17.06
C GLU A 184 -29.52 -0.98 17.27
N ASP A 185 -30.34 -1.95 16.83
CA ASP A 185 -30.07 -3.37 16.95
C ASP A 185 -29.56 -3.98 15.62
N PRO A 186 -28.24 -4.19 15.46
CA PRO A 186 -27.68 -4.70 14.20
C PRO A 186 -28.09 -6.14 13.89
N ASN A 187 -28.61 -6.89 14.87
CA ASN A 187 -29.14 -8.23 14.64
C ASN A 187 -30.42 -8.23 13.79
N LYS A 188 -31.24 -7.16 13.86
CA LYS A 188 -32.46 -7.06 13.06
C LYS A 188 -32.16 -6.84 11.58
N LEU A 189 -31.11 -6.09 11.26
CA LEU A 189 -30.58 -5.96 9.90
C LEU A 189 -30.16 -7.31 9.32
N ILE A 190 -29.58 -8.20 10.13
CA ILE A 190 -29.25 -9.55 9.68
C ILE A 190 -30.51 -10.36 9.38
N SER A 191 -31.53 -10.26 10.22
CA SER A 191 -32.80 -10.97 10.02
C SER A 191 -33.58 -10.46 8.80
N ALA A 192 -33.33 -9.24 8.34
CA ALA A 192 -33.93 -8.67 7.13
C ALA A 192 -33.22 -9.08 5.82
N LEU A 193 -32.02 -9.68 5.90
CA LEU A 193 -31.30 -10.18 4.72
C LEU A 193 -31.96 -11.45 4.20
N LYS A 194 -32.34 -11.43 2.91
CA LYS A 194 -32.84 -12.59 2.17
C LYS A 194 -32.14 -12.69 0.81
N MET A 195 -32.27 -13.86 0.19
CA MET A 195 -31.84 -14.07 -1.20
C MET A 195 -33.09 -14.07 -2.08
N ASP A 196 -33.06 -13.31 -3.16
CA ASP A 196 -34.04 -13.36 -4.24
C ASP A 196 -33.31 -13.79 -5.52
N GLY A 197 -33.43 -15.08 -5.87
CA GLY A 197 -32.66 -15.68 -6.95
C GLY A 197 -31.15 -15.66 -6.69
N GLU A 198 -30.42 -14.96 -7.55
CA GLU A 198 -28.96 -14.77 -7.45
C GLU A 198 -28.58 -13.52 -6.65
N ASP A 199 -29.53 -12.63 -6.37
CA ASP A 199 -29.24 -11.37 -5.67
C ASP A 199 -29.59 -11.46 -4.18
N MET A 200 -28.75 -10.85 -3.36
CA MET A 200 -29.10 -10.61 -1.96
C MET A 200 -29.96 -9.35 -1.90
N ILE A 201 -31.05 -9.40 -1.12
CA ILE A 201 -31.94 -8.26 -0.91
C ILE A 201 -32.17 -8.04 0.58
N LEU A 202 -32.38 -6.78 0.93
CA LEU A 202 -32.82 -6.39 2.26
C LEU A 202 -34.33 -6.17 2.18
N VAL A 203 -35.11 -7.02 2.86
CA VAL A 203 -36.57 -6.90 2.84
C VAL A 203 -36.99 -5.94 3.97
N GLU A 204 -37.54 -4.79 3.59
CA GLU A 204 -38.22 -3.90 4.53
C GLU A 204 -39.43 -4.64 5.13
N TYR A 205 -39.59 -4.59 6.44
CA TYR A 205 -40.84 -4.95 7.10
C TYR A 205 -41.87 -3.83 6.91
N LYS A 206 -42.20 -3.49 5.66
CA LYS A 206 -43.47 -2.84 5.36
C LYS A 206 -44.38 -3.94 4.82
N ASP A 207 -45.41 -4.21 5.61
CA ASP A 207 -46.55 -5.10 5.31
C ASP A 207 -46.39 -6.60 5.62
N GLN A 208 -46.46 -6.90 6.93
CA GLN A 208 -47.09 -8.14 7.41
C GLN A 208 -48.29 -7.83 8.33
N ASN A 209 -49.16 -6.90 7.91
CA ASN A 209 -50.50 -6.77 8.46
C ASN A 209 -51.51 -6.89 7.32
N LEU A 210 -52.00 -8.10 7.11
CA LEU A 210 -53.31 -8.39 6.55
C LEU A 210 -53.88 -9.61 7.26
#